data_AF-A0A846BIN1-F1
#
_entry.id   AF-A0A846BIN1-F1
#
_cell.length_a   1.000
_cell.length_b   1.000
_cell.length_c   1.000
_cell.angle_alpha   90.00
_cell.angle_beta   90.00
_cell.angle_gamma   90.00
#
_symmetry.space_group_name_H-M   'P 1'
#
loop_
_entity.id
_entity.type
_entity.pdbx_description
1 polymer ?
#
loop_
_entity_poly.entity_id
_entity_poly.type
_entity_poly.pdbx_seq_one_letter_code
_entity_poly.pdbx_strand_id
1 'polypeptide(L)'
;MSKTPRMFPRTRMVNREQPARFDVTIKGASHSHWQDPYHVLLTLNWFKFFATITVSYLIINTVFAFLYLAGGDCLENARPGSFGDAFFFSVQTMASIGYGVMHPKTNYANIVVTIEALVGLMA
;
A
#
# COMPACT_ATOMS: atom_id res chain seq x y z
N MET A 1 20.06 -52.01 -38.99
CA MET A 1 19.79 -51.23 -37.75
C MET A 1 20.22 -49.79 -37.98
N SER A 2 19.31 -48.89 -38.40
CA SER A 2 19.63 -47.46 -38.54
C SER A 2 19.38 -46.76 -37.20
N LYS A 3 20.42 -46.14 -36.65
CA LYS A 3 20.30 -45.29 -35.45
C LYS A 3 19.83 -43.92 -35.91
N THR A 4 18.58 -43.57 -35.61
CA THR A 4 18.06 -42.21 -35.76
C THR A 4 18.89 -41.26 -34.88
N PRO A 5 19.47 -40.18 -35.43
CA PRO A 5 20.22 -39.23 -34.63
C PRO A 5 19.26 -38.51 -33.69
N ARG A 6 19.57 -38.51 -32.39
CA ARG A 6 18.83 -37.72 -31.40
C ARG A 6 19.03 -36.24 -31.72
N MET A 7 18.03 -35.61 -32.33
CA MET A 7 18.01 -34.18 -32.60
C MET A 7 17.89 -33.46 -31.25
N PHE A 8 18.99 -32.93 -30.74
CA PHE A 8 18.95 -32.05 -29.58
C PHE A 8 18.06 -30.86 -29.91
N PRO A 9 17.06 -30.52 -29.07
CA PRO A 9 16.22 -29.36 -29.30
C PRO A 9 17.14 -28.13 -29.34
N ARG A 10 17.13 -27.39 -30.46
CA ARG A 10 17.88 -26.14 -30.58
C ARG A 10 17.37 -25.20 -29.49
N THR A 11 18.20 -24.92 -28.49
CA THR A 11 17.94 -23.89 -27.49
C THR A 11 17.69 -22.59 -28.24
N ARG A 12 16.42 -22.16 -28.27
CA ARG A 12 15.98 -21.02 -29.07
C ARG A 12 15.84 -19.84 -28.13
N MET A 13 16.60 -18.78 -28.39
CA MET A 13 16.62 -17.59 -27.53
C MET A 13 15.27 -16.85 -27.47
N VAL A 14 14.40 -17.05 -28.47
CA VAL A 14 13.08 -16.40 -28.57
C VAL A 14 12.00 -17.47 -28.64
N ASN A 15 11.04 -17.43 -27.72
CA ASN A 15 9.95 -18.39 -27.72
C ASN A 15 9.03 -18.16 -28.94
N ARG A 16 8.72 -19.23 -29.69
CA ARG A 16 7.88 -19.16 -30.91
C ARG A 16 6.41 -18.91 -30.59
N GLU A 17 5.95 -19.34 -29.42
CA GLU A 17 4.55 -19.21 -28.99
C GLU A 17 4.28 -17.89 -28.26
N GLN A 18 5.33 -17.26 -27.74
CA GLN A 18 5.29 -15.94 -27.10
C GLN A 18 6.50 -15.12 -27.56
N PRO A 19 6.41 -14.43 -28.72
CA PRO A 19 7.55 -13.73 -29.34
C PRO A 19 8.19 -12.63 -28.47
N ALA A 20 7.52 -12.24 -27.37
CA ALA A 20 8.03 -11.27 -26.39
C ALA A 20 8.79 -11.90 -25.20
N ARG A 21 8.83 -13.24 -25.06
CA ARG A 21 9.60 -13.92 -24.01
C ARG A 21 10.91 -14.46 -24.55
N PHE A 22 11.99 -13.81 -24.16
CA PHE A 22 13.35 -14.32 -24.33
C PHE A 22 13.62 -15.42 -23.29
N ASP A 23 14.20 -16.54 -23.73
CA ASP A 23 14.63 -17.64 -22.85
C ASP A 23 15.99 -17.30 -22.21
N VAL A 24 16.01 -16.20 -21.44
CA VAL A 24 17.21 -15.63 -20.82
C VAL A 24 16.99 -15.57 -19.32
N THR A 25 17.77 -16.38 -18.58
CA THR A 25 17.79 -16.33 -17.12
C THR A 25 18.82 -15.31 -16.66
N ILE A 26 18.37 -14.19 -16.11
CA ILE A 26 19.26 -13.16 -15.55
C ILE A 26 19.84 -13.70 -14.24
N LYS A 27 21.15 -13.92 -14.20
CA LYS A 27 21.88 -14.30 -12.98
C LYS A 27 22.60 -13.07 -12.41
N GLY A 28 22.39 -12.77 -11.13
CA GLY A 28 23.08 -11.68 -10.41
C GLY A 28 22.27 -10.39 -10.24
N ALA A 29 21.06 -10.29 -10.79
CA ALA A 29 20.14 -9.20 -10.45
C ALA A 29 19.55 -9.48 -9.06
N SER A 30 19.93 -8.66 -8.08
CA SER A 30 19.24 -8.60 -6.79
C SER A 30 17.88 -7.95 -7.02
N HIS A 31 16.88 -8.72 -7.46
CA HIS A 31 15.50 -8.27 -7.55
C HIS A 31 14.93 -8.04 -6.15
N SER A 32 15.37 -6.98 -5.48
CA SER A 32 14.67 -6.52 -4.30
C SER A 32 13.38 -5.88 -4.76
N HIS A 33 12.25 -6.47 -4.40
CA HIS A 33 10.91 -5.93 -4.70
C HIS A 33 10.72 -4.48 -4.21
N TRP A 34 11.60 -4.00 -3.33
CA TRP A 34 11.63 -2.63 -2.80
C TRP A 34 12.34 -1.60 -3.69
N GLN A 35 13.08 -2.02 -4.72
CA GLN A 35 13.77 -1.09 -5.61
C GLN A 35 12.82 -0.43 -6.62
N ASP A 36 11.64 -1.01 -6.86
CA ASP A 36 10.67 -0.49 -7.83
C ASP A 36 9.22 -0.72 -7.38
N PRO A 37 8.77 -0.04 -6.30
CA PRO A 37 7.40 -0.17 -5.81
C PRO A 37 6.37 0.28 -6.86
N TYR A 38 6.74 1.21 -7.74
CA TYR A 38 5.89 1.69 -8.82
C TYR A 38 5.61 0.59 -9.85
N HIS A 39 6.65 -0.09 -10.35
CA HIS A 39 6.49 -1.17 -11.32
C HIS A 39 5.83 -2.40 -10.69
N VAL A 40 6.07 -2.66 -9.40
CA VAL A 40 5.35 -3.72 -8.68
C VAL A 40 3.85 -3.40 -8.66
N LEU A 41 3.45 -2.20 -8.23
CA LEU A 41 2.03 -1.79 -8.18
C LEU A 41 1.32 -1.91 -9.53
N LEU A 42 1.98 -1.53 -10.63
CA LEU A 42 1.41 -1.59 -11.98
C LEU A 42 1.30 -3.00 -12.57
N THR A 43 2.08 -3.96 -12.07
CA THR A 43 2.08 -5.35 -12.55
C THR A 43 1.21 -6.29 -11.71
N LEU A 44 0.62 -5.78 -10.62
CA LEU A 44 -0.30 -6.54 -9.79
C LEU A 44 -1.61 -6.84 -10.51
N ASN A 45 -2.19 -8.01 -10.22
CA ASN A 45 -3.59 -8.26 -10.55
C ASN A 45 -4.47 -7.27 -9.77
N TRP A 46 -5.57 -6.80 -10.37
CA TRP A 46 -6.51 -5.84 -9.80
C TRP A 46 -6.89 -6.11 -8.35
N PHE A 47 -7.20 -7.37 -8.00
CA PHE A 47 -7.53 -7.72 -6.61
C PHE A 47 -6.39 -7.42 -5.64
N LYS A 48 -5.14 -7.77 -6.01
CA LYS A 48 -3.96 -7.50 -5.18
C LYS A 48 -3.65 -6.02 -5.10
N PHE A 49 -3.85 -5.28 -6.18
CA PHE A 49 -3.71 -3.83 -6.19
C PHE A 49 -4.65 -3.17 -5.17
N PHE A 50 -5.97 -3.43 -5.28
CA PHE A 50 -6.94 -2.88 -4.32
C PHE A 50 -6.66 -3.32 -2.89
N ALA A 51 -6.33 -4.59 -2.66
CA ALA A 51 -5.97 -5.07 -1.33
C ALA A 51 -4.74 -4.34 -0.76
N THR A 52 -3.73 -4.05 -1.59
CA THR A 52 -2.52 -3.32 -1.16
C THR A 52 -2.87 -1.90 -0.75
N ILE A 53 -3.68 -1.19 -1.55
CA ILE A 53 -4.17 0.16 -1.23
C ILE A 53 -5.03 0.17 0.03
N THR A 54 -5.92 -0.80 0.20
CA THR A 54 -6.74 -0.90 1.42
C THR A 54 -5.87 -1.13 2.65
N VAL A 55 -4.87 -2.01 2.57
CA VAL A 55 -3.98 -2.29 3.70
C VAL A 55 -3.13 -1.07 4.04
N SER A 56 -2.55 -0.37 3.06
CA SER A 56 -1.78 0.85 3.32
C SER A 56 -2.66 1.94 3.96
N TYR A 57 -3.88 2.12 3.45
CA TYR A 57 -4.85 3.06 4.03
C TYR A 57 -5.16 2.72 5.49
N LEU A 58 -5.47 1.46 5.81
CA LEU A 58 -5.76 1.04 7.18
C LEU A 58 -4.56 1.22 8.11
N ILE A 59 -3.34 0.97 7.64
CA ILE A 59 -2.11 1.17 8.42
C ILE A 59 -1.94 2.65 8.75
N ILE A 60 -2.07 3.55 7.76
CA ILE A 60 -1.92 4.99 7.98
C ILE A 60 -2.94 5.49 9.00
N ASN A 61 -4.21 5.14 8.83
CA ASN A 61 -5.26 5.55 9.77
C ASN A 61 -5.06 4.97 11.17
N THR A 62 -4.52 3.76 11.28
CA THR A 62 -4.18 3.14 12.57
C THR A 62 -3.05 3.91 13.27
N VAL A 63 -2.03 4.35 12.53
CA VAL A 63 -0.94 5.18 13.08
C VAL A 63 -1.49 6.51 13.61
N PHE A 64 -2.33 7.20 12.85
CA PHE A 64 -2.96 8.45 13.31
C PHE A 64 -3.91 8.23 14.49
N ALA A 65 -4.68 7.15 14.51
CA ALA A 65 -5.50 6.78 15.66
C ALA A 65 -4.66 6.66 16.95
N PHE A 66 -3.47 6.04 16.87
CA PHE A 66 -2.56 5.97 18.01
C PHE A 66 -1.98 7.34 18.41
N LEU A 67 -1.70 8.22 17.44
CA LEU A 67 -1.30 9.60 17.75
C LEU A 67 -2.41 10.35 18.49
N TYR A 68 -3.66 10.22 18.07
CA TYR A 68 -4.79 10.83 18.79
C TYR A 68 -4.95 10.25 20.20
N LEU A 69 -4.80 8.93 20.38
CA LEU A 69 -4.85 8.33 21.72
C LEU A 69 -3.70 8.78 22.62
N ALA A 70 -2.50 9.00 22.07
CA ALA A 70 -1.36 9.54 22.82
C ALA A 70 -1.61 10.97 23.34
N GLY A 71 -2.48 11.73 22.67
CA GLY A 71 -2.95 13.04 23.11
C GLY A 71 -3.93 13.03 24.28
N GLY A 72 -4.45 11.86 24.70
CA GLY A 72 -5.43 11.75 25.78
C GLY A 72 -6.81 12.28 25.38
N ASP A 73 -7.37 13.20 26.18
CA ASP A 73 -8.68 13.86 25.93
C ASP A 73 -8.56 14.95 24.84
N CYS A 74 -8.13 14.56 23.65
CA CYS A 74 -7.82 15.49 22.56
C CYS A 74 -8.92 15.60 21.49
N LEU A 75 -9.90 14.69 21.49
CA LEU A 75 -11.03 14.62 20.55
C LEU A 75 -12.35 14.87 21.28
N GLU A 76 -13.13 15.84 20.80
CA GLU A 76 -14.47 16.12 21.33
C GLU A 76 -15.48 15.11 20.77
N ASN A 77 -16.48 14.73 21.57
CA ASN A 77 -17.50 13.70 21.26
C ASN A 77 -16.96 12.28 20.96
N ALA A 78 -15.69 12.02 21.23
CA ALA A 78 -15.12 10.67 21.24
C ALA A 78 -15.18 10.08 22.66
N ARG A 79 -15.36 8.76 22.77
CA ARG A 79 -15.25 8.09 24.08
C ARG A 79 -13.79 8.13 24.54
N PRO A 80 -13.50 8.54 25.80
CA PRO A 80 -12.14 8.61 26.31
C PRO A 80 -11.40 7.27 26.17
N GLY A 81 -10.24 7.28 25.50
CA GLY A 81 -9.42 6.08 25.29
C GLY A 81 -9.97 5.08 24.25
N SER A 82 -11.02 5.42 23.50
CA SER A 82 -11.58 4.52 22.47
C SER A 82 -10.76 4.58 21.18
N PHE A 83 -10.04 3.49 20.89
CA PHE A 83 -9.35 3.33 19.61
C PHE A 83 -10.29 3.42 18.41
N GLY A 84 -11.50 2.85 18.52
CA GLY A 84 -12.47 2.88 17.43
C GLY A 84 -12.86 4.31 17.04
N ASP A 85 -13.10 5.17 18.01
CA ASP A 85 -13.52 6.55 17.75
C ASP A 85 -12.35 7.36 17.17
N ALA A 86 -11.12 7.17 17.68
CA ALA A 86 -9.91 7.78 17.14
C ALA A 86 -9.61 7.31 15.70
N PHE A 87 -9.82 6.03 15.40
CA PHE A 87 -9.65 5.46 14.07
C PHE A 87 -10.68 6.00 13.08
N PHE A 88 -11.96 6.05 13.45
CA PHE A 88 -12.99 6.61 12.58
C PHE A 88 -12.83 8.13 12.40
N PHE A 89 -12.33 8.84 13.40
CA PHE A 89 -11.96 10.24 13.27
C PHE A 89 -10.81 10.44 12.26
N SER A 90 -9.76 9.61 12.34
CA SER A 90 -8.66 9.59 11.37
C SER A 90 -9.18 9.34 9.94
N VAL A 91 -10.04 8.34 9.75
CA VAL A 91 -10.68 8.04 8.46
C VAL A 91 -11.45 9.24 7.90
N GLN A 92 -12.24 9.92 8.75
CA GLN A 92 -13.01 11.10 8.34
C GLN A 92 -12.12 12.28 7.97
N THR A 93 -10.99 12.44 8.66
CA THR A 93 -10.02 13.51 8.43
C THR A 93 -9.24 13.27 7.15
N MET A 94 -8.62 12.09 7.01
CA MET A 94 -7.78 11.73 5.87
C MET A 94 -8.58 11.67 4.56
N ALA A 95 -9.82 11.18 4.60
CA ALA A 95 -10.70 11.17 3.44
C ALA A 95 -11.39 12.52 3.17
N SER A 96 -11.09 13.56 3.94
CA SER A 96 -11.73 14.90 3.86
C SER A 96 -13.26 14.87 3.95
N ILE A 97 -13.84 13.88 4.64
CA ILE A 97 -15.28 13.74 4.84
C ILE A 97 -15.77 14.74 5.88
N GLY A 98 -15.09 14.81 7.03
CA GLY A 98 -15.34 15.80 8.07
C GLY A 98 -16.82 15.93 8.50
N TYR A 99 -17.45 14.85 8.98
CA TYR A 99 -18.88 14.88 9.40
C TYR A 99 -19.20 15.94 10.46
N GLY A 100 -18.20 16.41 11.21
CA GLY A 100 -18.33 17.49 12.20
C GLY A 100 -18.84 17.04 13.58
N VAL A 101 -19.27 15.77 13.71
CA VAL A 101 -19.67 15.19 15.01
C VAL A 101 -18.47 15.08 15.94
N MET A 102 -17.36 14.52 15.46
CA MET A 102 -16.07 14.48 16.17
C MET A 102 -15.12 15.52 15.60
N HIS A 103 -14.45 16.28 16.46
CA HIS A 103 -13.54 17.34 16.06
C HIS A 103 -12.38 17.51 17.06
N PRO A 104 -11.22 18.03 16.62
CA PRO A 104 -10.07 18.21 17.51
C PRO A 104 -10.34 19.30 18.55
N LYS A 105 -10.20 18.95 19.82
CA LYS A 105 -10.42 19.85 20.97
C LYS A 105 -9.19 20.65 21.35
N THR A 106 -8.00 20.06 21.17
CA THR A 106 -6.72 20.59 21.66
C THR A 106 -5.81 21.05 20.53
N ASN A 107 -4.85 21.92 20.83
CA ASN A 107 -3.83 22.34 19.86
C ASN A 107 -3.01 21.15 19.34
N TYR A 108 -2.77 20.15 20.20
CA TYR A 108 -2.11 18.90 19.81
C TYR A 108 -2.90 18.18 18.69
N ALA A 109 -4.20 17.94 18.92
CA ALA A 109 -5.04 17.28 17.93
C ALA A 109 -5.14 18.08 16.62
N ASN A 110 -5.20 19.40 16.68
CA ASN A 110 -5.21 20.25 15.49
C ASN A 110 -3.92 20.15 14.66
N ILE A 111 -2.75 20.05 15.31
CA ILE A 111 -1.47 19.81 14.63
C ILE A 111 -1.48 18.43 13.97
N VAL A 112 -1.93 17.40 14.67
CA VAL A 112 -2.01 16.03 14.12
C VAL A 112 -2.95 15.99 12.90
N VAL A 113 -4.14 16.61 12.99
CA VAL A 113 -5.10 16.73 11.86
C VAL A 113 -4.46 17.44 10.67
N THR A 114 -3.67 18.49 10.90
CA THR A 114 -2.99 19.23 9.82
C THR A 114 -1.97 18.36 9.10
N ILE A 115 -1.19 17.58 9.85
CA ILE A 115 -0.23 16.61 9.29
C ILE A 115 -0.98 15.49 8.56
N GLU A 116 -2.07 14.99 9.13
CA GLU A 116 -2.90 13.95 8.54
C GLU A 116 -3.50 14.38 7.20
N ALA A 117 -4.03 15.61 7.13
CA ALA A 117 -4.55 16.16 5.88
C ALA A 117 -3.47 16.27 4.80
N LEU A 118 -2.25 16.69 5.16
CA LEU A 118 -1.12 16.73 4.24
C LEU A 118 -0.72 15.34 3.75
N VAL A 119 -0.66 14.35 4.65
CA VAL A 119 -0.36 12.96 4.29
C VAL A 119 -1.46 12.39 3.39
N GLY A 120 -2.73 12.64 3.70
CA GLY A 120 -3.86 12.21 2.89
C GLY A 120 -3.85 12.79 1.47
N LEU A 121 -3.29 13.99 1.28
CA LEU A 121 -3.11 14.57 -0.05
C LEU A 121 -1.97 13.93 -0.85
N MET A 122 -0.94 13.43 -0.17
CA MET A 122 0.25 12.85 -0.81
C MET A 122 0.15 11.34 -1.04
N ALA A 123 -0.76 10.65 -0.34
CA ALA A 123 -0.97 9.21 -0.39
C ALA A 123 -1.89 8.78 -1.55
#